data_AF-W7C682-F1
#
_entry.id   AF-W7C682-F1
#
_cell.length_a   1.000
_cell.length_b   1.000
_cell.length_c   1.000
_cell.angle_alpha   90.00
_cell.angle_beta   90.00
_cell.angle_gamma   90.00
#
_symmetry.space_group_name_H-M   'P 1'
#
loop_
_entity.id
_entity.type
_entity.pdbx_description
1 polymer ?
#
loop_
_entity_poly.entity_id
_entity_poly.type
_entity_poly.pdbx_seq_one_letter_code
_entity_poly.pdbx_strand_id
1 'polypeptide(L)'
;MKEKENQKAEDELAELIAIEKPRIEKYFKYNFIGVNQVTVTGAEIHPTGIPHIKGYVNNDKDLYFNAAVHKDHFDGDLSIPYELEEKQKSDLSVLEIEEHEKGNKE
;
A
#
# COMPACT_ATOMS: atom_id res chain seq x y z
N MET A 1 -32.29 -0.83 3.57
CA MET A 1 -31.25 -1.28 4.50
C MET A 1 -29.95 -1.59 3.75
N LYS A 2 -29.97 -2.34 2.65
CA LYS A 2 -28.77 -2.62 1.82
C LYS A 2 -27.98 -1.40 1.32
N GLU A 3 -28.64 -0.31 0.92
CA GLU A 3 -27.93 0.91 0.45
C GLU A 3 -27.11 1.62 1.55
N LYS A 4 -27.53 1.54 2.83
CA LYS A 4 -26.79 2.19 3.93
C LYS A 4 -25.56 1.39 4.36
N GLU A 5 -25.60 0.07 4.23
CA GLU A 5 -24.47 -0.81 4.54
C GLU A 5 -23.39 -0.74 3.45
N ASN A 6 -23.78 -0.63 2.17
CA ASN A 6 -22.85 -0.43 1.06
C ASN A 6 -22.12 0.92 1.17
N GLN A 7 -22.86 2.01 1.43
CA GLN A 7 -22.28 3.35 1.55
C GLN A 7 -21.27 3.44 2.71
N LYS A 8 -21.58 2.83 3.86
CA LYS A 8 -20.69 2.83 5.03
C LYS A 8 -19.37 2.10 4.73
N ALA A 9 -19.43 0.96 4.03
CA ALA A 9 -18.23 0.22 3.64
C ALA A 9 -17.36 0.99 2.63
N GLU A 10 -17.96 1.74 1.72
CA GLU A 10 -17.24 2.59 0.77
C GLU A 10 -16.51 3.75 1.46
N ASP A 11 -17.15 4.40 2.44
CA ASP A 11 -16.51 5.44 3.26
C ASP A 11 -15.35 4.88 4.10
N GLU A 12 -15.54 3.72 4.75
CA GLU A 12 -14.48 3.06 5.54
C GLU A 12 -13.25 2.69 4.67
N LEU A 13 -13.48 2.22 3.45
CA LEU A 13 -12.41 1.94 2.48
C LEU A 13 -11.72 3.22 1.98
N ALA A 14 -12.46 4.30 1.78
CA ALA A 14 -11.89 5.59 1.38
C ALA A 14 -11.00 6.19 2.48
N GLU A 15 -11.44 6.12 3.75
CA GLU A 15 -10.63 6.52 4.90
C GLU A 15 -9.36 5.67 5.01
N LEU A 16 -9.48 4.35 4.86
CA LEU A 16 -8.33 3.44 4.85
C LEU A 16 -7.34 3.79 3.74
N ILE A 17 -7.81 4.06 2.52
CA ILE A 17 -6.94 4.51 1.41
C ILE A 17 -6.22 5.81 1.79
N ALA A 18 -6.91 6.78 2.38
CA ALA A 18 -6.31 8.06 2.74
C ALA A 18 -5.20 7.91 3.80
N ILE A 19 -5.36 6.99 4.74
CA ILE A 19 -4.39 6.71 5.81
C ILE A 19 -3.19 5.91 5.27
N GLU A 20 -3.45 4.89 4.45
CA GLU A 20 -2.41 3.94 4.02
C GLU A 20 -1.66 4.37 2.77
N LYS A 21 -2.27 5.18 1.89
CA LYS A 21 -1.61 5.70 0.70
C LYS A 21 -0.22 6.31 0.98
N PRO A 22 -0.02 7.21 1.96
CA PRO A 22 1.31 7.75 2.25
C PRO A 22 2.29 6.69 2.79
N ARG A 23 1.82 5.64 3.49
CA ARG A 23 2.65 4.53 3.97
C ARG A 23 3.11 3.64 2.82
N ILE A 24 2.20 3.31 1.91
CA ILE A 24 2.49 2.54 0.69
C ILE A 24 3.46 3.34 -0.21
N GLU A 25 3.23 4.65 -0.39
CA GLU A 25 4.15 5.52 -1.13
C GLU A 25 5.56 5.54 -0.52
N LYS A 26 5.67 5.62 0.81
CA LYS A 26 6.94 5.58 1.53
C LYS A 26 7.65 4.24 1.31
N TYR A 27 6.94 3.13 1.47
CA TYR A 27 7.48 1.78 1.25
C TYR A 27 8.03 1.63 -0.17
N PHE A 28 7.27 2.01 -1.21
CA PHE A 28 7.74 1.91 -2.59
C PHE A 28 8.96 2.79 -2.86
N LYS A 29 8.96 4.05 -2.42
CA LYS A 29 10.10 4.96 -2.60
C LYS A 29 11.35 4.48 -1.88
N TYR A 30 11.18 3.87 -0.71
CA TYR A 30 12.30 3.38 0.08
C TYR A 30 12.82 2.04 -0.43
N ASN A 31 11.96 1.08 -0.78
CA ASN A 31 12.35 -0.29 -1.08
C ASN A 31 12.58 -0.58 -2.57
N PHE A 32 12.08 0.26 -3.48
CA PHE A 32 12.16 0.01 -4.92
C PHE A 32 12.95 1.09 -5.65
N ILE A 33 13.73 0.67 -6.66
CA ILE A 33 14.48 1.57 -7.52
C ILE A 33 13.59 2.00 -8.69
N GLY A 34 13.55 3.31 -8.94
CA GLY A 34 12.84 3.86 -10.10
C GLY A 34 11.33 3.93 -9.94
N VAL A 35 10.79 3.76 -8.73
CA VAL A 35 9.39 4.08 -8.42
C VAL A 35 9.28 5.54 -8.02
N ASN A 36 8.68 6.35 -8.89
CA ASN A 36 8.53 7.80 -8.69
C ASN A 36 7.11 8.19 -8.26
N GLN A 37 6.12 7.43 -8.74
CA GLN A 37 4.71 7.70 -8.49
C GLN A 37 4.00 6.40 -8.12
N VAL A 38 3.10 6.47 -7.15
CA VAL A 38 2.18 5.40 -6.78
C VAL A 38 0.75 5.91 -7.00
N THR A 39 -0.06 5.12 -7.69
CA THR A 39 -1.45 5.45 -7.98
C THR A 39 -2.34 4.37 -7.39
N VAL A 40 -3.11 4.74 -6.37
CA VAL A 40 -4.13 3.87 -5.77
C VAL A 40 -5.38 3.90 -6.64
N THR A 41 -5.86 2.73 -7.05
CA THR A 41 -7.09 2.59 -7.85
C THR A 41 -8.32 2.31 -6.99
N GLY A 42 -8.12 1.80 -5.78
CA GLY A 42 -9.20 1.50 -4.85
C GLY A 42 -8.75 0.55 -3.75
N ALA A 43 -9.69 0.17 -2.90
CA ALA A 43 -9.51 -0.84 -1.89
C ALA A 43 -10.72 -1.77 -1.87
N GLU A 44 -10.52 -3.01 -1.48
CA GLU A 44 -11.59 -4.00 -1.34
C GLU A 44 -11.36 -4.87 -0.11
N ILE A 45 -12.46 -5.33 0.50
CA ILE A 45 -12.38 -6.33 1.56
C ILE A 45 -12.34 -7.71 0.89
N HIS A 46 -11.22 -8.40 1.04
CA HIS A 46 -11.07 -9.76 0.56
C HIS A 46 -12.02 -10.70 1.33
N PRO A 47 -12.48 -11.84 0.77
CA PRO A 47 -13.38 -12.78 1.47
C PRO A 47 -12.88 -13.27 2.84
N THR A 48 -11.57 -13.15 3.08
CA THR A 48 -10.90 -13.42 4.36
C THR A 48 -11.15 -12.34 5.42
N GLY A 49 -11.82 -11.23 5.08
CA GLY A 49 -12.08 -10.08 5.95
C GLY A 49 -10.97 -9.04 5.99
N ILE A 50 -9.90 -9.22 5.21
CA ILE A 50 -8.74 -8.33 5.20
C ILE A 50 -8.92 -7.26 4.10
N PRO A 51 -8.74 -5.97 4.41
CA PRO A 51 -8.72 -4.92 3.41
C PRO A 51 -7.44 -4.99 2.56
N HIS A 52 -7.62 -4.90 1.25
CA HIS A 52 -6.57 -4.90 0.25
C HIS A 52 -6.63 -3.63 -0.57
N ILE A 53 -5.54 -2.85 -0.58
CA ILE A 53 -5.41 -1.64 -1.40
C ILE A 53 -4.74 -2.01 -2.70
N LYS A 54 -5.39 -1.68 -3.81
CA LYS A 54 -4.91 -1.97 -5.15
C LYS A 54 -4.46 -0.69 -5.84
N GLY A 55 -3.44 -0.81 -6.67
CA GLY A 55 -2.94 0.29 -7.45
C GLY A 55 -1.86 -0.13 -8.43
N TYR A 56 -1.16 0.86 -8.95
CA TYR A 56 -0.02 0.67 -9.83
C TYR A 56 1.02 1.79 -9.65
N VAL A 57 2.25 1.55 -10.09
CA VAL A 57 3.35 2.51 -9.98
C VAL A 57 3.72 3.10 -11.34
N ASN A 58 4.33 4.30 -11.35
CA ASN A 58 4.83 4.99 -12.55
C ASN A 58 3.82 5.20 -13.68
N ASN A 59 2.53 5.20 -13.38
CA ASN A 59 1.44 5.20 -14.36
C ASN A 59 1.43 3.98 -15.30
N ASP A 60 2.12 2.92 -14.92
CA ASP A 60 2.22 1.68 -15.65
C ASP A 60 1.32 0.63 -14.99
N LYS A 61 0.24 0.23 -15.67
CA LYS A 61 -0.73 -0.73 -15.13
C LYS A 61 -0.18 -2.15 -15.05
N ASP A 62 0.87 -2.47 -15.79
CA ASP A 62 1.55 -3.76 -15.70
C ASP A 62 2.38 -3.83 -14.41
N LEU A 63 2.85 -2.69 -13.90
CA LEU A 63 3.49 -2.55 -12.58
C LEU A 63 2.44 -2.33 -11.47
N TYR A 64 1.47 -3.24 -11.37
CA TYR A 64 0.43 -3.19 -10.36
C TYR A 64 0.94 -3.61 -8.97
N PHE A 65 0.17 -3.28 -7.93
CA PHE A 65 0.38 -3.81 -6.59
C PHE A 65 -0.96 -4.10 -5.90
N ASN A 66 -0.92 -5.04 -4.97
CA ASN A 66 -2.03 -5.37 -4.09
C ASN A 66 -1.51 -5.48 -2.66
N ALA A 67 -1.69 -4.41 -1.88
CA ALA A 67 -1.18 -4.28 -0.52
C ALA A 67 -2.24 -4.74 0.49
N ALA A 68 -1.90 -5.74 1.30
CA ALA A 68 -2.73 -6.20 2.39
C ALA A 68 -2.52 -5.32 3.62
N VAL A 69 -3.61 -4.81 4.19
CA VAL A 69 -3.57 -3.98 5.38
C VAL A 69 -3.97 -4.85 6.57
N HIS A 70 -2.96 -5.29 7.32
CA HIS A 70 -3.15 -6.14 8.50
C HIS A 70 -3.18 -5.32 9.79
N LYS A 71 -3.99 -5.77 10.76
CA LYS A 71 -4.16 -5.12 12.07
C LYS A 71 -4.68 -3.68 11.92
N ASP A 72 -3.79 -2.71 12.07
CA ASP A 72 -4.07 -1.28 12.08
C ASP A 72 -3.55 -0.57 10.81
N HIS A 73 -2.43 -1.03 10.22
CA HIS A 73 -1.78 -0.35 9.10
C HIS A 73 -0.96 -1.28 8.21
N PHE A 74 -0.73 -0.83 6.96
CA PHE A 74 0.20 -1.46 6.04
C PHE A 74 1.64 -1.37 6.56
N ASP A 75 2.33 -2.50 6.52
CA ASP A 75 3.71 -2.62 6.98
C ASP A 75 4.67 -3.20 5.92
N GLY A 76 4.18 -3.77 4.82
CA GLY A 76 5.04 -4.38 3.80
C GLY A 76 4.43 -5.61 3.12
N ASP A 77 3.28 -6.10 3.61
CA ASP A 77 2.58 -7.22 2.97
C ASP A 77 1.87 -6.76 1.69
N LEU A 78 2.44 -7.12 0.54
CA LEU A 78 1.87 -6.84 -0.76
C LEU A 78 2.25 -7.87 -1.81
N SER A 79 1.41 -7.99 -2.83
CA SER A 79 1.69 -8.75 -4.04
C SER A 79 2.00 -7.81 -5.19
N ILE A 80 3.10 -8.09 -5.90
CA ILE A 80 3.62 -7.32 -7.04
C ILE A 80 4.03 -8.26 -8.18
N PRO A 81 4.08 -7.76 -9.42
CA PRO A 81 4.60 -8.50 -10.56
C PRO A 81 6.12 -8.66 -10.47
N TYR A 82 6.63 -9.70 -11.14
CA TYR A 82 8.06 -10.02 -11.19
C TYR A 82 8.94 -8.85 -11.65
N GLU A 83 8.49 -8.08 -12.66
CA GLU A 83 9.23 -6.90 -13.15
C GLU A 83 9.46 -5.82 -12.09
N LEU A 84 8.57 -5.73 -11.10
CA LEU A 84 8.69 -4.81 -9.99
C LEU A 84 9.54 -5.39 -8.85
N GLU A 85 9.44 -6.71 -8.63
CA GLU A 85 10.31 -7.46 -7.71
C GLU A 85 11.79 -7.33 -8.11
N GLU A 86 12.12 -7.36 -9.41
CA GLU A 86 13.49 -7.14 -9.90
C GLU A 86 14.04 -5.75 -9.56
N LYS A 87 13.17 -4.76 -9.29
CA LYS A 87 13.55 -3.40 -8.88
C LYS A 87 13.64 -3.25 -7.37
N GLN A 88 13.30 -4.28 -6.61
CA GLN A 88 13.38 -4.27 -5.17
C GLN A 88 14.84 -4.25 -4.72
N LYS A 89 15.24 -3.20 -4.00
CA LYS A 89 16.58 -3.06 -3.44
C LYS A 89 16.64 -3.38 -1.94
N SER A 90 15.50 -3.37 -1.26
CA SER A 90 15.38 -3.60 0.17
C SER A 90 13.99 -4.15 0.48
N ASP A 91 13.82 -4.76 1.64
CA ASP A 91 12.56 -5.36 2.08
C ASP A 91 12.19 -4.86 3.48
N LEU A 92 12.46 -3.59 3.77
CA LEU A 92 12.19 -3.02 5.08
C LEU A 92 10.71 -2.74 5.23
N SER A 93 10.16 -3.09 6.39
CA SER A 93 8.82 -2.69 6.76
C SER A 93 8.68 -1.18 6.89
N VAL A 94 7.46 -0.66 6.78
CA VAL A 94 7.18 0.79 6.96
C VAL A 94 7.68 1.27 8.32
N LEU A 95 7.45 0.49 9.39
CA LEU A 95 7.95 0.81 10.73
C LEU A 95 9.48 0.91 10.78
N GLU A 96 10.18 -0.04 10.17
CA GLU A 96 11.65 -0.06 10.12
C GLU A 96 12.20 1.15 9.35
N ILE A 97 11.55 1.55 8.26
CA ILE A 97 11.89 2.76 7.50
C ILE A 97 11.77 3.99 8.41
N GLU A 98 10.69 4.09 9.18
CA GLU A 98 10.47 5.23 10.09
C GLU A 98 11.47 5.26 11.24
N GLU A 99 11.88 4.11 11.77
CA GLU A 99 12.94 4.04 12.77
C GLU A 99 14.30 4.43 12.18
N HIS A 100 14.62 3.96 10.98
CA HIS A 100 15.87 4.31 10.28
C HIS A 100 15.95 5.82 9.97
N GLU A 101 14.83 6.46 9.60
CA GLU A 101 14.79 7.91 9.36
C GLU A 101 14.88 8.74 10.66
N LYS A 102 14.41 8.21 11.79
CA LYS A 102 14.51 8.86 13.10
C LYS A 102 15.92 8.73 13.69
N GLY A 103 16.54 7.55 13.59
CA GLY A 103 17.89 7.30 14.11
C GLY A 103 19.01 8.03 13.35
N ASN A 104 18.82 8.33 12.06
CA ASN A 104 19.78 9.12 11.27
C ASN A 104 19.69 10.64 11.51
N LYS A 105 18.82 11.11 12.42
CA LYS A 105 18.71 12.53 12.79
C LYS A 105 19.50 12.92 14.06
N GLU A 106 20.30 12.01 14.61
CA GLU A 106 21.19 12.28 15.76
C GLU A 106 22.63 12.58 15.35
#